data_AF-A0A9R0X907-F1
#
_entry.id   AF-A0A9R0X907-F1
#
_cell.length_a   1.000
_cell.length_b   1.000
_cell.length_c   1.000
_cell.angle_alpha   90.00
_cell.angle_beta   90.00
_cell.angle_gamma   90.00
#
_symmetry.space_group_name_H-M   'P 1'
#
loop_
_entity.id
_entity.type
_entity.pdbx_description
1 polymer ?
#
loop_
_entity_poly.entity_id
_entity_poly.type
_entity_poly.pdbx_seq_one_letter_code
_entity_poly.pdbx_strand_id
1 'polypeptide(L)'
;MEKIRKMENELNAHVCEENDPENWHVQIFRSIDSGSVKGFPKDVQEAESQNLVCAKNLQIDKSIHNAYVKAIRSAQHFVYIENQYFIGSSYYWSSHRGAGAENLIPIELAIKIARKIAAREPFAAYIIIPMWPEGNPTTAPMQEILYWQGQTMSMMYKIIADALRKEGLDDAHPQDYLNFYCLGKREVTAVVPAPTSHSNENSPMRLAQKFRRFMIYVHSKGMIIDDEFVLIGSANINQRSLDGLRDTEIAMGAYQPHYSWAGSQGPPRGQVYGYRMSLWAEHLGTVEECFRQPQSMECVQLVNQMAEDNWACFVSPQMVDMKGHLMRYPIKVEKDGRVVPLPGHESFPDVGGKVLGSHSSLPNALTT
;
A
#
# COMPACT_ATOMS: atom_id res chain seq x y z
N MET A 1 -22.26 -2.18 33.98
CA MET A 1 -23.03 -2.60 32.78
C MET A 1 -24.02 -1.50 32.46
N GLU A 2 -23.57 -0.50 31.72
CA GLU A 2 -24.43 0.62 31.31
C GLU A 2 -25.11 0.21 30.01
N LYS A 3 -26.42 -0.04 30.09
CA LYS A 3 -27.26 -0.39 28.94
C LYS A 3 -27.27 0.78 27.98
N ILE A 4 -26.69 0.58 26.79
CA ILE A 4 -26.83 1.51 25.67
C ILE A 4 -28.33 1.68 25.41
N ARG A 5 -28.79 2.91 25.55
CA ARG A 5 -30.17 3.34 25.37
C ARG A 5 -30.52 3.12 23.89
N LYS A 6 -31.45 2.21 23.61
CA LYS A 6 -32.01 1.98 22.25
C LYS A 6 -32.39 3.34 21.66
N MET A 7 -31.76 3.72 20.55
CA MET A 7 -32.24 4.81 19.69
C MET A 7 -33.41 4.26 18.87
N GLU A 8 -34.62 4.77 19.14
CA GLU A 8 -35.89 4.31 18.55
C GLU A 8 -36.10 4.76 17.09
N ASN A 9 -35.11 4.61 16.20
CA ASN A 9 -35.29 4.90 14.76
C ASN A 9 -34.51 3.90 13.85
N GLU A 10 -34.53 2.61 14.20
CA GLU A 10 -33.88 1.53 13.44
C GLU A 10 -34.89 0.68 12.65
N LEU A 11 -35.61 1.27 11.69
CA LEU A 11 -36.47 0.48 10.77
C LEU A 11 -35.67 -0.32 9.72
N ASN A 12 -34.34 -0.14 9.66
CA ASN A 12 -33.45 -0.80 8.69
C ASN A 12 -32.25 -1.54 9.32
N ALA A 13 -32.14 -1.65 10.64
CA ALA A 13 -31.05 -2.41 11.25
C ALA A 13 -31.44 -3.90 11.32
N HIS A 14 -30.91 -4.70 10.39
CA HIS A 14 -31.05 -6.16 10.45
C HIS A 14 -30.05 -6.71 11.46
N VAL A 15 -30.54 -7.33 12.54
CA VAL A 15 -29.69 -7.99 13.53
C VAL A 15 -29.53 -9.45 13.13
N CYS A 16 -28.35 -9.82 12.66
CA CYS A 16 -27.99 -11.20 12.34
C CYS A 16 -27.81 -12.02 13.63
N GLU A 17 -28.15 -13.31 13.59
CA GLU A 17 -27.85 -14.24 14.69
C GLU A 17 -26.34 -14.54 14.75
N GLU A 18 -25.81 -14.91 15.91
CA GLU A 18 -24.36 -15.13 16.11
C GLU A 18 -23.74 -16.17 15.14
N ASN A 19 -24.54 -17.14 14.69
CA ASN A 19 -24.13 -18.18 13.74
C ASN A 19 -24.39 -17.83 12.26
N ASP A 20 -24.79 -16.59 11.96
CA ASP A 20 -24.99 -16.15 10.58
C ASP A 20 -23.64 -16.19 9.83
N PRO A 21 -23.53 -16.93 8.71
CA PRO A 21 -22.29 -17.01 7.93
C PRO A 21 -21.79 -15.64 7.46
N GLU A 22 -22.68 -14.65 7.30
CA GLU A 22 -22.32 -13.30 6.86
C GLU A 22 -21.83 -12.38 8.01
N ASN A 23 -21.73 -12.89 9.24
CA ASN A 23 -21.23 -12.12 10.38
C ASN A 23 -19.77 -11.70 10.23
N TRP A 24 -19.45 -10.58 10.87
CA TRP A 24 -18.12 -10.00 10.91
C TRP A 24 -17.62 -9.87 12.33
N HIS A 25 -16.37 -10.25 12.56
CA HIS A 25 -15.62 -9.83 13.74
C HIS A 25 -14.81 -8.60 13.36
N VAL A 26 -15.10 -7.49 14.04
CA VAL A 26 -14.54 -6.17 13.74
C VAL A 26 -13.82 -5.61 14.97
N GLN A 27 -12.66 -5.01 14.75
CA GLN A 27 -11.94 -4.24 15.76
C GLN A 27 -11.57 -2.86 15.21
N ILE A 28 -11.72 -1.83 16.05
CA ILE A 28 -11.30 -0.47 15.74
C ILE A 28 -9.91 -0.22 16.30
N PHE A 29 -9.09 0.45 15.50
CA PHE A 29 -7.71 0.82 15.79
C PHE A 29 -7.52 2.32 15.57
N ARG A 30 -6.58 2.92 16.31
CA ARG A 30 -6.25 4.35 16.20
C ARG A 30 -4.76 4.61 16.22
N SER A 31 -4.40 5.77 15.69
CA SER A 31 -3.17 6.49 16.03
C SER A 31 -3.63 7.78 16.71
N ILE A 32 -3.51 7.89 18.03
CA ILE A 32 -3.99 9.07 18.78
C ILE A 32 -3.29 9.18 20.13
N ASP A 33 -3.17 10.38 20.67
CA ASP A 33 -2.61 10.62 22.01
C ASP A 33 -3.61 11.27 22.97
N SER A 34 -3.25 11.30 24.27
CA SER A 34 -4.05 11.92 25.33
C SER A 34 -4.20 13.44 25.22
N GLY A 35 -3.49 14.10 24.29
CA GLY A 35 -3.75 15.50 23.92
C GLY A 35 -4.99 15.65 23.05
N SER A 36 -5.34 14.62 22.29
CA SER A 36 -6.43 14.63 21.31
C SER A 36 -7.68 13.84 21.74
N VAL A 37 -7.60 13.04 22.81
CA VAL A 37 -8.72 12.26 23.34
C VAL A 37 -8.81 12.32 24.87
N LYS A 38 -10.03 12.34 25.39
CA LYS A 38 -10.30 12.22 26.84
C LYS A 38 -10.49 10.75 27.23
N GLY A 39 -10.12 10.41 28.46
CA GLY A 39 -10.41 9.11 29.07
C GLY A 39 -9.25 8.11 29.04
N PHE A 40 -8.08 8.47 28.50
CA PHE A 40 -6.89 7.66 28.73
C PHE A 40 -6.46 7.69 30.20
N PRO A 41 -6.00 6.55 30.74
CA PRO A 41 -5.52 6.48 32.11
C PRO A 41 -4.30 7.38 32.30
N LYS A 42 -4.20 8.00 33.48
CA LYS A 42 -3.07 8.88 33.81
C LYS A 42 -1.88 8.10 34.37
N ASP A 43 -2.16 6.98 35.03
CA ASP A 43 -1.14 6.09 35.56
C ASP A 43 -0.47 5.30 34.42
N VAL A 44 0.86 5.19 34.50
CA VAL A 44 1.66 4.55 33.44
C VAL A 44 1.40 3.05 33.38
N GLN A 45 1.26 2.38 34.53
CA GLN A 45 1.03 0.93 34.56
C GLN A 45 -0.37 0.60 34.04
N GLU A 46 -1.38 1.41 34.39
CA GLU A 46 -2.73 1.27 33.84
C GLU A 46 -2.74 1.51 32.32
N ALA A 47 -2.04 2.54 31.82
CA ALA A 47 -1.92 2.81 30.39
C ALA A 47 -1.26 1.65 29.63
N GLU A 48 -0.15 1.13 30.14
CA GLU A 48 0.55 -0.02 29.55
C GLU A 48 -0.33 -1.28 29.55
N SER A 49 -1.11 -1.51 30.61
CA SER A 49 -2.07 -2.64 30.67
C SER A 49 -3.17 -2.58 29.60
N GLN A 50 -3.43 -1.38 29.08
CA GLN A 50 -4.37 -1.12 27.97
C GLN A 50 -3.66 -1.05 26.60
N ASN A 51 -2.39 -1.45 26.53
CA ASN A 51 -1.52 -1.39 25.34
C ASN A 51 -1.25 0.04 24.82
N LEU A 52 -1.32 1.04 25.70
CA LEU A 52 -0.90 2.41 25.38
C LEU A 52 0.59 2.56 25.65
N VAL A 53 1.27 3.35 24.81
CA VAL A 53 2.68 3.72 24.99
C VAL A 53 2.75 5.06 25.72
N CYS A 54 3.57 5.17 26.76
CA CYS A 54 3.81 6.44 27.44
C CYS A 54 5.09 7.09 26.91
N ALA A 55 4.99 8.27 26.28
CA ALA A 55 6.16 9.05 25.87
C ALA A 55 5.86 10.56 25.88
N LYS A 56 6.88 11.38 26.19
CA LYS A 56 6.77 12.86 26.22
C LYS A 56 5.58 13.37 27.08
N ASN A 57 5.30 12.70 28.20
CA ASN A 57 4.17 12.99 29.09
C ASN A 57 2.78 12.78 28.46
N LEU A 58 2.68 11.99 27.39
CA LEU A 58 1.43 11.60 26.74
C LEU A 58 1.25 10.09 26.76
N GLN A 59 -0.01 9.66 26.84
CA GLN A 59 -0.43 8.28 26.58
C GLN A 59 -0.80 8.18 25.11
N ILE A 60 -0.27 7.18 24.42
CA ILE A 60 -0.29 7.10 22.96
C ILE A 60 -0.86 5.75 22.56
N ASP A 61 -1.92 5.79 21.78
CA ASP A 61 -2.48 4.64 21.09
C ASP A 61 -1.83 4.56 19.71
N LYS A 62 -1.06 3.49 19.47
CA LYS A 62 -0.50 3.12 18.16
C LYS A 62 -1.10 1.82 17.64
N SER A 63 -2.36 1.53 17.99
CA SER A 63 -3.00 0.26 17.68
C SER A 63 -3.17 0.01 16.18
N ILE A 64 -3.20 1.05 15.32
CA ILE A 64 -3.16 0.87 13.85
C ILE A 64 -1.85 0.21 13.41
N HIS A 65 -0.71 0.74 13.85
CA HIS A 65 0.60 0.17 13.55
C HIS A 65 0.68 -1.28 14.03
N ASN A 66 0.26 -1.53 15.28
CA ASN A 66 0.24 -2.89 15.84
C ASN A 66 -0.66 -3.84 15.05
N ALA A 67 -1.83 -3.37 14.58
CA ALA A 67 -2.74 -4.16 13.75
C ALA A 67 -2.10 -4.53 12.41
N TYR A 68 -1.47 -3.57 11.72
CA TYR A 68 -0.71 -3.83 10.50
C TYR A 68 0.38 -4.90 10.73
N VAL A 69 1.22 -4.71 11.76
CA VAL A 69 2.31 -5.64 12.09
C VAL A 69 1.79 -7.03 12.38
N LYS A 70 0.73 -7.15 13.21
CA LYS A 70 0.13 -8.43 13.55
C LYS A 70 -0.43 -9.14 12.32
N ALA A 71 -1.15 -8.41 11.46
CA ALA A 71 -1.76 -8.94 10.25
C ALA A 71 -0.71 -9.41 9.23
N ILE A 72 0.37 -8.64 9.02
CA ILE A 72 1.50 -9.05 8.17
C ILE A 72 2.19 -10.30 8.73
N ARG A 73 2.40 -10.36 10.06
CA ARG A 73 3.02 -11.52 10.71
C ARG A 73 2.16 -12.78 10.59
N SER A 74 0.83 -12.66 10.62
CA SER A 74 -0.08 -13.80 10.44
C SER A 74 -0.23 -14.25 9.00
N ALA A 75 0.07 -13.40 8.01
CA ALA A 75 -0.10 -13.71 6.60
C ALA A 75 0.61 -15.01 6.17
N GLN A 76 -0.11 -15.86 5.44
CA GLN A 76 0.34 -17.18 4.99
C GLN A 76 0.48 -17.31 3.47
N HIS A 77 -0.31 -16.58 2.70
CA HIS A 77 -0.41 -16.75 1.26
C HIS A 77 -0.06 -15.45 0.53
N PHE A 78 -0.74 -14.34 0.82
CA PHE A 78 -0.42 -13.08 0.17
C PHE A 78 -0.84 -11.85 0.98
N VAL A 79 -0.24 -10.72 0.62
CA VAL A 79 -0.57 -9.40 1.13
C VAL A 79 -0.89 -8.50 -0.06
N TYR A 80 -2.03 -7.80 0.00
CA TYR A 80 -2.40 -6.79 -0.99
C TYR A 80 -2.62 -5.45 -0.28
N ILE A 81 -1.91 -4.41 -0.68
CA ILE A 81 -1.95 -3.09 -0.05
C ILE A 81 -2.22 -2.04 -1.12
N GLU A 82 -3.20 -1.18 -0.85
CA GLU A 82 -3.32 0.11 -1.54
C GLU A 82 -3.08 1.23 -0.54
N ASN A 83 -2.07 2.07 -0.79
CA ASN A 83 -1.75 3.17 0.13
C ASN A 83 -1.24 4.41 -0.59
N GLN A 84 -1.59 5.60 -0.09
CA GLN A 84 -1.10 6.87 -0.64
C GLN A 84 0.42 7.06 -0.43
N TYR A 85 0.96 6.53 0.66
CA TYR A 85 2.40 6.56 0.95
C TYR A 85 2.88 5.15 1.33
N PHE A 86 4.14 4.86 1.01
CA PHE A 86 4.79 3.63 1.43
C PHE A 86 6.24 3.92 1.83
N ILE A 87 6.41 4.40 3.07
CA ILE A 87 7.67 4.88 3.63
C ILE A 87 7.80 4.34 5.05
N GLY A 88 8.95 3.76 5.39
CA GLY A 88 9.19 3.33 6.75
C GLY A 88 10.41 2.47 6.94
N SER A 89 10.60 2.07 8.19
CA SER A 89 11.70 1.24 8.66
C SER A 89 13.08 1.83 8.35
N SER A 90 13.24 3.15 8.55
CA SER A 90 14.44 3.89 8.14
C SER A 90 15.73 3.35 8.75
N TYR A 91 15.67 2.77 9.94
CA TYR A 91 16.81 2.15 10.60
C TYR A 91 17.43 0.97 9.82
N TYR A 92 16.71 0.40 8.84
CA TYR A 92 17.23 -0.60 7.88
C TYR A 92 17.65 -0.03 6.52
N TRP A 93 17.45 1.27 6.25
CA TRP A 93 17.89 1.88 5.00
C TRP A 93 19.42 1.84 4.88
N SER A 94 19.93 1.81 3.65
CA SER A 94 21.38 1.83 3.37
C SER A 94 22.02 3.17 3.74
N SER A 95 21.23 4.25 3.72
CA SER A 95 21.61 5.61 4.09
C SER A 95 20.52 6.26 4.94
N HIS A 96 20.82 7.39 5.60
CA HIS A 96 19.83 8.18 6.36
C HIS A 96 19.04 7.37 7.40
N ARG A 97 19.70 6.44 8.11
CA ARG A 97 19.04 5.55 9.08
C ARG A 97 18.31 6.28 10.21
N GLY A 98 18.82 7.46 10.59
CA GLY A 98 18.22 8.37 11.55
C GLY A 98 17.14 9.30 11.00
N ALA A 99 16.53 8.99 9.84
CA ALA A 99 15.46 9.81 9.28
C ALA A 99 14.19 9.86 10.16
N GLY A 100 14.04 8.91 11.09
CA GLY A 100 12.93 8.88 12.03
C GLY A 100 11.64 8.30 11.46
N ALA A 101 11.71 7.55 10.35
CA ALA A 101 10.59 6.78 9.82
C ALA A 101 10.61 5.35 10.41
N GLU A 102 10.30 5.24 11.70
CA GLU A 102 10.50 4.05 12.52
C GLU A 102 9.38 3.02 12.45
N ASN A 103 8.29 3.27 11.72
CA ASN A 103 7.22 2.31 11.54
C ASN A 103 7.75 0.98 10.94
N LEU A 104 7.15 -0.14 11.36
CA LEU A 104 7.69 -1.49 11.10
C LEU A 104 7.12 -2.11 9.82
N ILE A 105 6.21 -1.44 9.12
CA ILE A 105 5.38 -2.07 8.09
C ILE A 105 6.24 -2.58 6.93
N PRO A 106 7.13 -1.77 6.31
CA PRO A 106 7.99 -2.25 5.23
C PRO A 106 8.92 -3.39 5.64
N ILE A 107 9.54 -3.32 6.83
CA ILE A 107 10.47 -4.37 7.27
C ILE A 107 9.76 -5.68 7.59
N GLU A 108 8.59 -5.63 8.24
CA GLU A 108 7.82 -6.85 8.58
C GLU A 108 7.39 -7.59 7.30
N LEU A 109 7.02 -6.85 6.25
CA LEU A 109 6.68 -7.43 4.97
C LEU A 109 7.90 -8.06 4.28
N ALA A 110 9.04 -7.37 4.24
CA ALA A 110 10.27 -7.91 3.67
C ALA A 110 10.76 -9.17 4.41
N ILE A 111 10.71 -9.16 5.75
CA ILE A 111 11.07 -10.32 6.58
C ILE A 111 10.06 -11.46 6.39
N LYS A 112 8.76 -11.17 6.30
CA LYS A 112 7.73 -12.19 6.00
C LYS A 112 8.05 -12.91 4.69
N ILE A 113 8.33 -12.15 3.63
CA ILE A 113 8.70 -12.71 2.32
C ILE A 113 9.98 -13.54 2.42
N ALA A 114 11.04 -12.99 3.04
CA ALA A 114 12.30 -13.71 3.22
C ALA A 114 12.12 -15.04 3.99
N ARG A 115 11.22 -15.08 4.99
CA ARG A 115 10.88 -16.30 5.72
C ARG A 115 10.14 -17.31 4.84
N LYS A 116 9.20 -16.85 4.01
CA LYS A 116 8.48 -17.71 3.06
C LYS A 116 9.41 -18.29 1.99
N ILE A 117 10.37 -17.50 1.51
CA ILE A 117 11.46 -17.96 0.64
C ILE A 117 12.28 -19.08 1.33
N ALA A 118 12.74 -18.84 2.56
CA ALA A 118 13.50 -19.83 3.32
C ALA A 118 12.72 -21.12 3.59
N ALA A 119 11.39 -21.01 3.77
CA ALA A 119 10.50 -22.15 3.92
C ALA A 119 10.11 -22.82 2.59
N ARG A 120 10.46 -22.22 1.44
CA ARG A 120 10.01 -22.63 0.09
C ARG A 120 8.49 -22.67 -0.04
N GLU A 121 7.81 -21.75 0.64
CA GLU A 121 6.37 -21.62 0.62
C GLU A 121 5.96 -20.51 -0.36
N PRO A 122 4.97 -20.74 -1.25
CA PRO A 122 4.45 -19.69 -2.14
C PRO A 122 3.93 -18.50 -1.34
N PHE A 123 4.39 -17.30 -1.70
CA PHE A 123 3.94 -16.07 -1.08
C PHE A 123 4.14 -14.87 -1.99
N ALA A 124 3.16 -13.96 -2.04
CA ALA A 124 3.26 -12.75 -2.85
C ALA A 124 2.77 -11.50 -2.10
N ALA A 125 3.39 -10.36 -2.39
CA ALA A 125 2.99 -9.06 -1.90
C ALA A 125 2.78 -8.08 -3.06
N TYR A 126 1.59 -7.48 -3.11
CA TYR A 126 1.15 -6.54 -4.13
C TYR A 126 0.93 -5.17 -3.50
N ILE A 127 1.74 -4.18 -3.88
CA ILE A 127 1.71 -2.84 -3.30
C ILE A 127 1.31 -1.83 -4.38
N ILE A 128 0.17 -1.19 -4.22
CA ILE A 128 -0.35 -0.18 -5.14
C ILE A 128 -0.26 1.17 -4.45
N ILE A 129 0.50 2.07 -5.07
CA ILE A 129 0.79 3.42 -4.59
C ILE A 129 0.52 4.43 -5.71
N PRO A 130 0.28 5.72 -5.43
CA PRO A 130 0.13 6.69 -6.50
C PRO A 130 1.46 6.82 -7.27
N MET A 131 1.38 7.21 -8.54
CA MET A 131 2.60 7.39 -9.35
C MET A 131 3.54 8.42 -8.70
N TRP A 132 2.97 9.48 -8.13
CA TRP A 132 3.61 10.37 -7.15
C TRP A 132 2.54 10.87 -6.17
N PRO A 133 2.90 11.27 -4.93
CA PRO A 133 1.95 11.87 -4.00
C PRO A 133 1.35 13.18 -4.53
N GLU A 134 0.17 13.58 -4.05
CA GLU A 134 -0.56 14.74 -4.59
C GLU A 134 0.26 16.03 -4.46
N GLY A 135 0.41 16.74 -5.58
CA GLY A 135 1.20 17.96 -5.69
C GLY A 135 2.09 17.97 -6.92
N ASN A 136 2.96 18.97 -7.01
CA ASN A 136 3.91 19.07 -8.12
C ASN A 136 5.12 18.15 -7.86
N PRO A 137 5.34 17.11 -8.70
CA PRO A 137 6.42 16.13 -8.53
C PRO A 137 7.82 16.73 -8.62
N THR A 138 8.00 17.93 -9.17
CA THR A 138 9.32 18.56 -9.29
C THR A 138 9.75 19.33 -8.05
N THR A 139 8.88 19.51 -7.06
CA THR A 139 9.17 20.31 -5.87
C THR A 139 10.06 19.55 -4.89
N ALA A 140 10.88 20.27 -4.12
CA ALA A 140 11.80 19.65 -3.15
C ALA A 140 11.08 18.75 -2.12
N PRO A 141 9.95 19.16 -1.48
CA PRO A 141 9.24 18.27 -0.56
C PRO A 141 8.75 16.98 -1.22
N MET A 142 8.28 17.06 -2.46
CA MET A 142 7.77 15.90 -3.18
C MET A 142 8.91 14.95 -3.58
N GLN A 143 10.02 15.50 -4.05
CA GLN A 143 11.22 14.73 -4.37
C GLN A 143 11.84 14.08 -3.12
N GLU A 144 11.71 14.71 -1.95
CA GLU A 144 12.13 14.14 -0.67
C GLU A 144 11.29 12.91 -0.29
N ILE A 145 9.97 13.01 -0.39
CA ILE A 145 9.04 11.90 -0.10
C ILE A 145 9.33 10.71 -1.03
N LEU A 146 9.50 10.97 -2.33
CA LEU A 146 9.85 9.94 -3.32
C LEU A 146 11.23 9.32 -3.04
N TYR A 147 12.18 10.10 -2.51
CA TYR A 147 13.47 9.60 -2.09
C TYR A 147 13.34 8.60 -0.93
N TRP A 148 12.54 8.91 0.09
CA TRP A 148 12.27 7.99 1.20
C TRP A 148 11.53 6.72 0.78
N GLN A 149 10.60 6.84 -0.16
CA GLN A 149 9.95 5.68 -0.78
C GLN A 149 10.98 4.81 -1.51
N GLY A 150 11.89 5.43 -2.27
CA GLY A 150 13.00 4.73 -2.95
C GLY A 150 13.96 4.03 -1.98
N GLN A 151 14.30 4.65 -0.84
CA GLN A 151 15.10 4.00 0.21
C GLN A 151 14.36 2.79 0.81
N THR A 152 13.05 2.93 1.04
CA THR A 152 12.19 1.86 1.56
C THR A 152 12.13 0.68 0.59
N MET A 153 11.85 0.91 -0.69
CA MET A 153 11.86 -0.12 -1.74
C MET A 153 13.22 -0.82 -1.84
N SER A 154 14.31 -0.05 -1.85
CA SER A 154 15.67 -0.59 -1.94
C SER A 154 16.02 -1.51 -0.77
N MET A 155 15.62 -1.14 0.45
CA MET A 155 15.81 -1.96 1.65
C MET A 155 15.05 -3.29 1.54
N MET A 156 13.78 -3.25 1.14
CA MET A 156 12.95 -4.45 1.03
C MET A 156 13.48 -5.41 -0.05
N TYR A 157 13.76 -4.89 -1.24
CA TYR A 157 14.26 -5.71 -2.34
C TYR A 157 15.64 -6.30 -2.05
N LYS A 158 16.51 -5.59 -1.34
CA LYS A 158 17.80 -6.13 -0.90
C LYS A 158 17.63 -7.32 0.04
N ILE A 159 16.73 -7.23 1.01
CA ILE A 159 16.44 -8.33 1.96
C ILE A 159 15.92 -9.57 1.22
N ILE A 160 15.01 -9.37 0.26
CA ILE A 160 14.44 -10.45 -0.54
C ILE A 160 15.51 -11.10 -1.42
N ALA A 161 16.31 -10.30 -2.14
CA ALA A 161 17.39 -10.81 -2.97
C ALA A 161 18.45 -11.57 -2.18
N ASP A 162 18.76 -11.12 -0.96
CA ASP A 162 19.68 -11.85 -0.07
C ASP A 162 19.10 -13.18 0.41
N ALA A 163 17.79 -13.24 0.67
CA ALA A 163 17.10 -14.48 1.00
C ALA A 163 17.14 -15.48 -0.17
N LEU A 164 16.84 -15.03 -1.39
CA LEU A 164 16.91 -15.87 -2.60
C LEU A 164 18.31 -16.45 -2.80
N ARG A 165 19.34 -15.60 -2.69
CA ARG A 165 20.74 -16.02 -2.83
C ARG A 165 21.15 -17.01 -1.75
N LYS A 166 20.74 -16.77 -0.50
CA LYS A 166 21.05 -17.66 0.62
C LYS A 166 20.47 -19.07 0.41
N GLU A 167 19.29 -19.17 -0.18
CA GLU A 167 18.61 -20.43 -0.46
C GLU A 167 18.99 -21.07 -1.81
N GLY A 168 19.92 -20.46 -2.56
CA GLY A 168 20.39 -20.94 -3.86
C GLY A 168 19.35 -20.86 -4.98
N LEU A 169 18.45 -19.86 -4.91
CA LEU A 169 17.37 -19.63 -5.89
C LEU A 169 17.78 -18.58 -6.94
N ASP A 170 18.89 -18.82 -7.64
CA ASP A 170 19.49 -17.84 -8.58
C ASP A 170 18.64 -17.54 -9.83
N ASP A 171 17.72 -18.46 -10.17
CA ASP A 171 16.78 -18.31 -11.28
C ASP A 171 15.56 -17.44 -10.91
N ALA A 172 15.24 -17.33 -9.61
CA ALA A 172 14.14 -16.52 -9.13
C ALA A 172 14.48 -15.02 -9.14
N HIS A 173 13.45 -14.19 -9.23
CA HIS A 173 13.56 -12.73 -9.18
C HIS A 173 12.86 -12.17 -7.93
N PRO A 174 13.35 -11.08 -7.31
CA PRO A 174 12.65 -10.47 -6.18
C PRO A 174 11.20 -10.06 -6.48
N GLN A 175 10.90 -9.73 -7.74
CA GLN A 175 9.54 -9.42 -8.21
C GLN A 175 8.62 -10.65 -8.39
N ASP A 176 9.13 -11.86 -8.17
CA ASP A 176 8.28 -13.04 -8.02
C ASP A 176 7.54 -13.03 -6.66
N TYR A 177 7.97 -12.18 -5.73
CA TYR A 177 7.45 -12.12 -4.36
C TYR A 177 6.96 -10.73 -3.93
N LEU A 178 7.60 -9.64 -4.38
CA LEU A 178 7.22 -8.27 -4.02
C LEU A 178 7.09 -7.39 -5.26
N ASN A 179 5.91 -6.82 -5.46
CA ASN A 179 5.64 -5.97 -6.61
C ASN A 179 5.02 -4.64 -6.21
N PHE A 180 5.58 -3.56 -6.76
CA PHE A 180 5.03 -2.21 -6.65
C PHE A 180 4.38 -1.81 -7.96
N TYR A 181 3.17 -1.25 -7.85
CA TYR A 181 2.35 -0.77 -8.96
C TYR A 181 1.87 0.65 -8.70
N CYS A 182 1.42 1.30 -9.76
CA CYS A 182 0.62 2.52 -9.69
C CYS A 182 -0.54 2.46 -10.68
N LEU A 183 -1.51 3.36 -10.54
CA LEU A 183 -2.67 3.42 -11.42
C LEU A 183 -2.58 4.57 -12.41
N GLY A 184 -3.04 4.34 -13.63
CA GLY A 184 -3.06 5.32 -14.69
C GLY A 184 -4.20 5.10 -15.65
N LYS A 185 -4.58 6.17 -16.34
CA LYS A 185 -5.59 6.12 -17.39
C LYS A 185 -5.11 6.88 -18.61
N ARG A 186 -5.49 6.36 -19.78
CA ARG A 186 -5.35 7.03 -21.06
C ARG A 186 -6.63 6.83 -21.86
N GLU A 187 -7.14 7.89 -22.47
CA GLU A 187 -8.43 7.86 -23.18
C GLU A 187 -8.29 8.44 -24.58
N VAL A 188 -8.74 7.74 -25.63
CA VAL A 188 -8.63 8.16 -27.05
C VAL A 188 -9.84 8.97 -27.56
N THR A 189 -11.00 8.95 -26.90
CA THR A 189 -12.26 9.50 -27.45
C THR A 189 -12.88 10.72 -26.76
N ALA A 190 -12.38 11.16 -25.60
CA ALA A 190 -12.74 12.45 -24.99
C ALA A 190 -12.58 13.64 -25.95
N VAL A 191 -13.66 14.40 -26.18
CA VAL A 191 -13.65 15.72 -26.81
C VAL A 191 -12.82 16.64 -25.90
N VAL A 192 -11.65 17.06 -26.37
CA VAL A 192 -10.79 17.97 -25.61
C VAL A 192 -11.23 19.40 -25.87
N PRO A 193 -11.57 20.20 -24.84
CA PRO A 193 -11.84 21.63 -25.01
C PRO A 193 -10.65 22.31 -25.71
N ALA A 194 -10.94 23.20 -26.67
CA ALA A 194 -9.91 23.88 -27.41
C ALA A 194 -8.93 24.62 -26.46
N PRO A 195 -7.62 24.58 -26.72
CA PRO A 195 -6.62 25.35 -26.00
C PRO A 195 -7.01 26.82 -25.79
N THR A 196 -6.98 27.33 -24.56
CA THR A 196 -6.91 28.78 -24.34
C THR A 196 -5.58 29.31 -24.88
N SER A 197 -5.61 30.42 -25.62
CA SER A 197 -4.58 30.89 -26.57
C SER A 197 -3.25 31.38 -25.99
N HIS A 198 -2.92 31.11 -24.72
CA HIS A 198 -1.76 31.73 -24.03
C HIS A 198 -0.91 30.80 -23.14
N SER A 199 -1.05 29.48 -23.23
CA SER A 199 -0.27 28.56 -22.38
C SER A 199 0.94 27.96 -23.09
N ASN A 200 2.06 27.82 -22.38
CA ASN A 200 3.26 27.10 -22.83
C ASN A 200 2.94 25.65 -23.25
N GLU A 201 3.26 25.27 -24.50
CA GLU A 201 3.02 23.93 -25.06
C GLU A 201 3.75 22.80 -24.32
N ASN A 202 4.86 23.11 -23.65
CA ASN A 202 5.64 22.17 -22.84
C ASN A 202 5.22 22.15 -21.37
N SER A 203 4.12 22.82 -21.00
CA SER A 203 3.62 22.76 -19.63
C SER A 203 3.08 21.35 -19.31
N PRO A 204 3.19 20.88 -18.05
CA PRO A 204 2.63 19.59 -17.64
C PRO A 204 1.16 19.40 -18.02
N MET A 205 0.35 20.46 -17.85
CA MET A 205 -1.06 20.46 -18.25
C MET A 205 -1.24 20.19 -19.75
N ARG A 206 -0.42 20.82 -20.60
CA ARG A 206 -0.50 20.64 -22.06
C ARG A 206 -0.02 19.28 -22.51
N LEU A 207 1.04 18.77 -21.90
CA LEU A 207 1.55 17.44 -22.21
C LEU A 207 0.54 16.36 -21.81
N ALA A 208 -0.05 16.46 -20.61
CA ALA A 208 -1.12 15.55 -20.18
C ALA A 208 -2.35 15.60 -21.09
N GLN A 209 -2.77 16.80 -21.54
CA GLN A 209 -3.84 16.96 -22.53
C GLN A 209 -3.47 16.39 -23.91
N LYS A 210 -2.22 16.60 -24.35
CA LYS A 210 -1.72 16.14 -25.65
C LYS A 210 -1.62 14.63 -25.72
N PHE A 211 -1.08 13.99 -24.69
CA PHE A 211 -0.92 12.53 -24.62
C PHE A 211 -2.12 11.82 -24.00
N ARG A 212 -3.06 12.60 -23.45
CA ARG A 212 -4.38 12.19 -22.95
C ARG A 212 -4.30 11.11 -21.88
N ARG A 213 -3.31 11.28 -21.01
CA ARG A 213 -2.99 10.34 -19.95
C ARG A 213 -2.75 11.07 -18.65
N PHE A 214 -3.11 10.44 -17.54
CA PHE A 214 -2.74 10.90 -16.21
C PHE A 214 -2.81 9.74 -15.22
N MET A 215 -2.20 9.88 -14.05
CA MET A 215 -2.38 8.89 -13.00
C MET A 215 -3.83 8.86 -12.52
N ILE A 216 -4.32 7.68 -12.16
CA ILE A 216 -5.45 7.56 -11.24
C ILE A 216 -4.84 7.64 -9.84
N TYR A 217 -5.27 8.63 -9.06
CA TYR A 217 -4.64 8.88 -7.77
C TYR A 217 -5.08 7.87 -6.72
N VAL A 218 -4.13 7.10 -6.20
CA VAL A 218 -4.36 6.14 -5.13
C VAL A 218 -4.36 6.89 -3.80
N HIS A 219 -5.55 7.25 -3.33
CA HIS A 219 -5.75 7.84 -1.99
C HIS A 219 -6.16 6.79 -0.94
N SER A 220 -6.30 5.52 -1.33
CA SER A 220 -6.60 4.40 -0.46
C SER A 220 -5.64 4.32 0.73
N LYS A 221 -6.11 3.75 1.84
CA LYS A 221 -5.29 3.28 2.95
C LYS A 221 -5.85 1.95 3.44
N GLY A 222 -5.55 0.89 2.70
CA GLY A 222 -6.11 -0.43 2.93
C GLY A 222 -5.10 -1.55 2.77
N MET A 223 -5.37 -2.66 3.47
CA MET A 223 -4.61 -3.90 3.37
C MET A 223 -5.55 -5.10 3.42
N ILE A 224 -5.36 -6.05 2.53
CA ILE A 224 -6.04 -7.34 2.50
C ILE A 224 -4.99 -8.43 2.75
N ILE A 225 -5.31 -9.36 3.65
CA ILE A 225 -4.48 -10.50 4.00
C ILE A 225 -5.23 -11.78 3.66
N ASP A 226 -4.63 -12.60 2.80
CA ASP A 226 -5.05 -13.98 2.53
C ASP A 226 -6.53 -14.14 2.10
N ASP A 227 -7.16 -13.10 1.55
CA ASP A 227 -8.60 -13.04 1.24
C ASP A 227 -9.54 -13.26 2.47
N GLU A 228 -8.99 -13.22 3.69
CA GLU A 228 -9.71 -13.47 4.95
C GLU A 228 -9.91 -12.20 5.78
N PHE A 229 -8.87 -11.37 5.86
CA PHE A 229 -8.85 -10.19 6.71
C PHE A 229 -8.64 -8.93 5.89
N VAL A 230 -9.35 -7.87 6.25
CA VAL A 230 -9.23 -6.55 5.65
C VAL A 230 -8.99 -5.50 6.74
N LEU A 231 -8.09 -4.56 6.48
CA LEU A 231 -7.88 -3.37 7.28
C LEU A 231 -8.07 -2.14 6.39
N ILE A 232 -8.98 -1.23 6.78
CA ILE A 232 -9.33 -0.02 6.04
C ILE A 232 -9.37 1.15 7.01
N GLY A 233 -8.80 2.29 6.63
CA GLY A 233 -8.82 3.47 7.48
C GLY A 233 -8.30 4.73 6.81
N SER A 234 -7.82 5.66 7.63
CA SER A 234 -7.21 6.92 7.19
C SER A 234 -5.67 6.89 7.19
N ALA A 235 -5.07 5.95 7.93
CA ALA A 235 -3.63 5.91 8.18
C ALA A 235 -2.80 5.48 6.96
N ASN A 236 -1.95 6.38 6.48
CA ASN A 236 -0.96 6.07 5.47
C ASN A 236 0.17 5.18 6.00
N ILE A 237 0.88 4.47 5.13
CA ILE A 237 2.14 3.79 5.51
C ILE A 237 3.27 4.81 5.45
N ASN A 238 3.33 5.65 6.48
CA ASN A 238 4.40 6.60 6.75
C ASN A 238 4.47 6.84 8.27
N GLN A 239 5.49 7.57 8.73
CA GLN A 239 5.61 7.84 10.16
C GLN A 239 4.52 8.80 10.65
N ARG A 240 4.14 9.79 9.85
CA ARG A 240 3.05 10.74 10.17
C ARG A 240 1.78 10.05 10.65
N SER A 241 1.32 9.00 9.96
CA SER A 241 0.09 8.29 10.31
C SER A 241 0.29 7.17 11.33
N LEU A 242 1.45 6.52 11.37
CA LEU A 242 1.67 5.31 12.18
C LEU A 242 2.36 5.57 13.54
N ASP A 243 2.73 6.82 13.84
CA ASP A 243 3.43 7.17 15.08
C ASP A 243 2.51 7.37 16.29
N GLY A 244 1.23 7.70 16.11
CA GLY A 244 0.30 8.00 17.21
C GLY A 244 0.51 9.34 17.93
N LEU A 245 1.69 9.98 17.79
CA LEU A 245 2.02 11.31 18.32
C LEU A 245 2.05 12.42 17.24
N ARG A 246 1.71 12.07 16.00
CA ARG A 246 1.74 12.98 14.84
C ARG A 246 0.31 13.28 14.40
N ASP A 247 -0.15 12.68 13.31
CA ASP A 247 -1.53 12.86 12.87
C ASP A 247 -2.44 11.87 13.61
N THR A 248 -3.67 12.29 13.90
CA THR A 248 -4.68 11.40 14.50
C THR A 248 -5.37 10.60 13.42
N GLU A 249 -5.37 9.27 13.54
CA GLU A 249 -5.90 8.36 12.52
C GLU A 249 -6.86 7.34 13.13
N ILE A 250 -7.74 6.80 12.29
CA ILE A 250 -8.65 5.70 12.63
C ILE A 250 -8.62 4.64 11.53
N ALA A 251 -8.69 3.37 11.94
CA ALA A 251 -8.87 2.25 11.04
C ALA A 251 -9.78 1.20 11.66
N MET A 252 -10.41 0.41 10.82
CA MET A 252 -11.08 -0.82 11.21
C MET A 252 -10.32 -2.00 10.62
N GLY A 253 -10.27 -3.10 11.35
CA GLY A 253 -9.88 -4.40 10.81
C GLY A 253 -11.00 -5.39 11.03
N ALA A 254 -11.28 -6.21 10.04
CA ALA A 254 -12.34 -7.20 10.12
C ALA A 254 -12.06 -8.45 9.30
N TYR A 255 -12.72 -9.53 9.71
CA TYR A 255 -12.80 -10.79 8.99
C TYR A 255 -14.17 -11.42 9.22
N GLN A 256 -14.57 -12.32 8.32
CA GLN A 256 -15.77 -13.13 8.49
C GLN A 256 -15.37 -14.49 9.07
N PRO A 257 -15.81 -14.88 10.29
CA PRO A 257 -15.33 -16.09 10.95
C PRO A 257 -15.58 -17.38 10.16
N HIS A 258 -16.70 -17.43 9.43
CA HIS A 258 -17.10 -18.56 8.59
C HIS A 258 -16.34 -18.64 7.25
N TYR A 259 -15.58 -17.59 6.89
CA TYR A 259 -14.76 -17.50 5.68
C TYR A 259 -13.30 -17.29 6.05
N SER A 260 -12.73 -18.25 6.79
CA SER A 260 -11.33 -18.26 7.22
C SER A 260 -10.59 -19.51 6.73
N TRP A 261 -9.27 -19.43 6.61
CA TRP A 261 -8.44 -20.60 6.26
C TRP A 261 -8.52 -21.71 7.32
N ALA A 262 -8.76 -21.35 8.57
CA ALA A 262 -8.94 -22.32 9.66
C ALA A 262 -10.36 -22.92 9.71
N GLY A 263 -11.38 -22.15 9.35
CA GLY A 263 -12.79 -22.52 9.48
C GLY A 263 -13.44 -23.10 8.22
N SER A 264 -12.85 -22.91 7.04
CA SER A 264 -13.42 -23.35 5.76
C SER A 264 -12.69 -24.58 5.19
N GLN A 265 -13.39 -25.35 4.34
CA GLN A 265 -12.85 -26.54 3.66
C GLN A 265 -11.92 -26.19 2.48
N GLY A 266 -11.53 -24.93 2.32
CA GLY A 266 -10.75 -24.42 1.20
C GLY A 266 -10.31 -22.97 1.41
N PRO A 267 -9.86 -22.27 0.35
CA PRO A 267 -9.56 -20.85 0.45
C PRO A 267 -10.79 -20.03 0.85
N PRO A 268 -10.65 -18.95 1.64
CA PRO A 268 -11.71 -17.99 1.93
C PRO A 268 -12.36 -17.45 0.65
N ARG A 269 -13.69 -17.48 0.61
CA ARG A 269 -14.53 -16.98 -0.50
C ARG A 269 -15.67 -16.08 -0.01
N GLY A 270 -15.44 -15.36 1.08
CA GLY A 270 -16.37 -14.37 1.61
C GLY A 270 -16.29 -13.03 0.88
N GLN A 271 -16.81 -11.99 1.53
CA GLN A 271 -16.83 -10.62 1.03
C GLN A 271 -15.44 -10.02 0.88
N VAL A 272 -14.45 -10.38 1.71
CA VAL A 272 -13.06 -9.90 1.56
C VAL A 272 -12.47 -10.38 0.23
N TYR A 273 -12.63 -11.66 -0.10
CA TYR A 273 -12.30 -12.22 -1.42
C TYR A 273 -13.03 -11.48 -2.55
N GLY A 274 -14.35 -11.30 -2.42
CA GLY A 274 -15.16 -10.62 -3.42
C GLY A 274 -14.71 -9.18 -3.68
N TYR A 275 -14.42 -8.44 -2.60
CA TYR A 275 -13.91 -7.08 -2.65
C TYR A 275 -12.54 -7.02 -3.36
N ARG A 276 -11.61 -7.90 -3.01
CA ARG A 276 -10.30 -7.99 -3.64
C ARG A 276 -10.38 -8.33 -5.12
N MET A 277 -11.23 -9.30 -5.50
CA MET A 277 -11.50 -9.64 -6.91
C MET A 277 -12.12 -8.45 -7.67
N SER A 278 -13.00 -7.68 -7.03
CA SER A 278 -13.60 -6.47 -7.64
C SER A 278 -12.56 -5.37 -7.88
N LEU A 279 -11.66 -5.12 -6.93
CA LEU A 279 -10.54 -4.19 -7.12
C LEU A 279 -9.62 -4.65 -8.25
N TRP A 280 -9.32 -5.94 -8.30
CA TRP A 280 -8.50 -6.49 -9.39
C TRP A 280 -9.19 -6.36 -10.74
N ALA A 281 -10.51 -6.60 -10.83
CA ALA A 281 -11.27 -6.38 -12.05
C ALA A 281 -11.23 -4.91 -12.50
N GLU A 282 -11.35 -3.96 -11.57
CA GLU A 282 -11.23 -2.53 -11.83
C GLU A 282 -9.83 -2.16 -12.37
N HIS A 283 -8.78 -2.67 -11.72
CA HIS A 283 -7.40 -2.28 -12.04
C HIS A 283 -6.85 -3.02 -13.25
N LEU A 284 -7.21 -4.28 -13.46
CA LEU A 284 -6.69 -5.12 -14.54
C LEU A 284 -7.60 -5.16 -15.77
N GLY A 285 -8.88 -4.77 -15.63
CA GLY A 285 -9.86 -4.76 -16.71
C GLY A 285 -10.41 -6.13 -17.10
N THR A 286 -10.07 -7.18 -16.34
CA THR A 286 -10.51 -8.57 -16.57
C THR A 286 -10.50 -9.36 -15.26
N VAL A 287 -11.04 -10.56 -15.29
CA VAL A 287 -10.99 -11.55 -14.21
C VAL A 287 -10.46 -12.85 -14.77
N GLU A 288 -9.34 -13.33 -14.23
CA GLU A 288 -8.68 -14.56 -14.65
C GLU A 288 -8.72 -15.61 -13.52
N GLU A 289 -8.70 -16.90 -13.87
CA GLU A 289 -8.80 -17.99 -12.89
C GLU A 289 -7.61 -17.98 -11.91
N CYS A 290 -6.41 -17.66 -12.38
CA CYS A 290 -5.22 -17.60 -11.52
C CYS A 290 -5.33 -16.50 -10.43
N PHE A 291 -6.17 -15.47 -10.61
CA PHE A 291 -6.41 -14.43 -9.60
C PHE A 291 -7.09 -14.97 -8.34
N ARG A 292 -7.59 -16.21 -8.38
CA ARG A 292 -8.12 -16.91 -7.20
C ARG A 292 -7.04 -17.45 -6.28
N GLN A 293 -5.78 -17.45 -6.73
CA GLN A 293 -4.60 -17.88 -5.97
C GLN A 293 -3.48 -16.83 -6.10
N PRO A 294 -3.59 -15.65 -5.45
CA PRO A 294 -2.65 -14.56 -5.62
C PRO A 294 -1.20 -14.91 -5.22
N GLN A 295 -1.00 -15.91 -4.37
CA GLN A 295 0.32 -16.39 -3.99
C GLN A 295 1.03 -17.23 -5.08
N SER A 296 0.31 -17.64 -6.12
CA SER A 296 0.85 -18.51 -7.17
C SER A 296 1.77 -17.75 -8.12
N MET A 297 2.82 -18.42 -8.59
CA MET A 297 3.75 -17.85 -9.57
C MET A 297 3.05 -17.43 -10.87
N GLU A 298 2.10 -18.25 -11.34
CA GLU A 298 1.27 -17.95 -12.51
C GLU A 298 0.52 -16.62 -12.34
N CYS A 299 -0.11 -16.42 -11.18
CA CYS A 299 -0.82 -15.18 -10.89
C CYS A 299 0.11 -13.97 -10.83
N VAL A 300 1.25 -14.08 -10.14
CA VAL A 300 2.24 -12.99 -10.05
C VAL A 300 2.76 -12.61 -11.43
N GLN A 301 3.12 -13.59 -12.25
CA GLN A 301 3.64 -13.37 -13.60
C GLN A 301 2.60 -12.72 -14.52
N LEU A 302 1.34 -13.19 -14.49
CA LEU A 302 0.29 -12.61 -15.31
C LEU A 302 0.00 -11.16 -14.90
N VAL A 303 -0.14 -10.88 -13.60
CA VAL A 303 -0.36 -9.50 -13.11
C VAL A 303 0.81 -8.59 -13.49
N ASN A 304 2.05 -9.06 -13.36
CA ASN A 304 3.23 -8.30 -13.77
C ASN A 304 3.26 -8.03 -15.28
N GLN A 305 2.95 -9.03 -16.12
CA GLN A 305 2.87 -8.86 -17.56
C GLN A 305 1.81 -7.84 -17.96
N MET A 306 0.60 -7.92 -17.38
CA MET A 306 -0.47 -6.96 -17.64
C MET A 306 -0.09 -5.54 -17.21
N ALA A 307 0.60 -5.41 -16.07
CA ALA A 307 1.09 -4.14 -15.56
C ALA A 307 2.22 -3.54 -16.44
N GLU A 308 3.06 -4.39 -17.04
CA GLU A 308 4.06 -4.01 -18.04
C GLU A 308 3.42 -3.53 -19.35
N ASP A 309 2.46 -4.29 -19.88
CA ASP A 309 1.72 -3.95 -21.10
C ASP A 309 0.96 -2.63 -20.95
N ASN A 310 0.29 -2.44 -19.80
CA ASN A 310 -0.42 -1.20 -19.49
C ASN A 310 0.54 -0.02 -19.36
N TRP A 311 1.71 -0.18 -18.72
CA TRP A 311 2.74 0.87 -18.67
C TRP A 311 3.23 1.23 -20.07
N ALA A 312 3.54 0.23 -20.92
CA ALA A 312 3.97 0.45 -22.29
C ALA A 312 2.92 1.23 -23.11
N CYS A 313 1.64 0.89 -22.94
CA CYS A 313 0.52 1.64 -23.54
C CYS A 313 0.42 3.06 -22.99
N PHE A 314 0.56 3.24 -21.68
CA PHE A 314 0.52 4.55 -21.02
C PHE A 314 1.61 5.47 -21.56
N VAL A 315 2.86 4.98 -21.67
CA VAL A 315 4.00 5.80 -22.13
C VAL A 315 4.11 5.93 -23.65
N SER A 316 3.38 5.10 -24.41
CA SER A 316 3.48 5.03 -25.88
C SER A 316 3.28 6.39 -26.57
N PRO A 317 4.09 6.72 -27.60
CA PRO A 317 3.84 7.90 -28.43
C PRO A 317 2.54 7.77 -29.26
N GLN A 318 2.09 6.55 -29.52
CA GLN A 318 0.84 6.29 -30.24
C GLN A 318 -0.35 6.35 -29.29
N MET A 319 -1.48 6.86 -29.78
CA MET A 319 -2.74 6.90 -29.03
C MET A 319 -3.41 5.53 -29.05
N VAL A 320 -3.22 4.77 -27.97
CA VAL A 320 -3.80 3.44 -27.76
C VAL A 320 -4.55 3.47 -26.44
N ASP A 321 -5.77 2.92 -26.42
CA ASP A 321 -6.53 2.77 -25.18
C ASP A 321 -5.88 1.71 -24.28
N MET A 322 -5.84 2.00 -22.98
CA MET A 322 -5.36 1.03 -21.99
C MET A 322 -6.44 -0.01 -21.70
N LYS A 323 -6.01 -1.27 -21.51
CA LYS A 323 -6.94 -2.37 -21.17
C LYS A 323 -7.33 -2.36 -19.69
N GLY A 324 -6.39 -1.99 -18.81
CA GLY A 324 -6.60 -1.80 -17.39
C GLY A 324 -5.83 -0.59 -16.88
N HIS A 325 -6.03 -0.24 -15.61
CA HIS A 325 -5.40 0.90 -14.95
C HIS A 325 -4.09 0.55 -14.24
N LEU A 326 -3.89 -0.72 -13.84
CA LEU A 326 -2.70 -1.17 -13.12
C LEU A 326 -1.49 -1.10 -14.03
N MET A 327 -0.47 -0.37 -13.59
CA MET A 327 0.82 -0.27 -14.26
C MET A 327 1.92 -0.67 -13.29
N ARG A 328 3.02 -1.24 -13.80
CA ARG A 328 4.22 -1.38 -12.98
C ARG A 328 4.62 0.00 -12.45
N TYR A 329 5.08 0.07 -11.21
CA TYR A 329 5.74 1.29 -10.76
C TYR A 329 7.01 1.50 -11.62
N PRO A 330 7.35 2.73 -12.06
CA PRO A 330 8.38 2.98 -13.09
C PRO A 330 9.83 2.82 -12.60
N ILE A 331 10.10 1.72 -11.92
CA ILE A 331 11.41 1.27 -11.45
C ILE A 331 11.79 -0.04 -12.12
N LYS A 332 13.09 -0.29 -12.19
CA LYS A 332 13.67 -1.58 -12.50
C LYS A 332 14.31 -2.14 -11.23
N VAL A 333 13.99 -3.38 -10.91
CA VAL A 333 14.62 -4.13 -9.83
C VAL A 333 15.56 -5.13 -10.48
N GLU A 334 16.81 -5.15 -10.05
CA GLU A 334 17.79 -6.14 -10.50
C GLU A 334 17.74 -7.39 -9.60
N LYS A 335 18.29 -8.52 -10.07
CA LYS A 335 18.34 -9.78 -9.31
C LYS A 335 19.01 -9.65 -7.94
N ASP A 336 19.95 -8.71 -7.77
CA ASP A 336 20.63 -8.46 -6.50
C ASP A 336 19.86 -7.53 -5.54
N GLY A 337 18.64 -7.13 -5.91
CA GLY A 337 17.77 -6.26 -5.14
C GLY A 337 18.01 -4.77 -5.36
N ARG A 338 18.94 -4.39 -6.26
CA ARG A 338 19.16 -2.98 -6.59
C ARG A 338 17.96 -2.39 -7.31
N VAL A 339 17.47 -1.25 -6.82
CA VAL A 339 16.37 -0.49 -7.42
C VAL A 339 16.94 0.70 -8.17
N VAL A 340 16.60 0.81 -9.45
CA VAL A 340 16.96 1.95 -10.32
C VAL A 340 15.70 2.44 -11.06
N PRO A 341 15.68 3.66 -11.59
CA PRO A 341 14.58 4.09 -12.45
C PRO A 341 14.50 3.19 -13.69
N LEU A 342 13.30 3.00 -14.24
CA LEU A 342 13.16 2.28 -15.50
C LEU A 342 13.92 3.06 -16.60
N PRO A 343 14.76 2.41 -17.44
CA PRO A 343 15.57 3.10 -18.44
C PRO A 343 14.74 3.99 -19.38
N GLY A 344 15.14 5.26 -19.55
CA GLY A 344 14.40 6.24 -20.35
C GLY A 344 13.18 6.84 -19.66
N HIS A 345 12.94 6.47 -18.40
CA HIS A 345 11.84 6.95 -17.56
C HIS A 345 12.37 7.38 -16.18
N GLU A 346 13.51 8.06 -16.16
CA GLU A 346 14.12 8.58 -14.93
C GLU A 346 13.24 9.66 -14.26
N SER A 347 12.36 10.29 -15.03
CA SER A 347 11.33 11.23 -14.56
C SER A 347 9.93 10.80 -15.00
N PHE A 348 8.91 11.25 -14.27
CA PHE A 348 7.53 10.94 -14.62
C PHE A 348 7.12 11.55 -15.97
N PRO A 349 6.34 10.82 -16.77
CA PRO A 349 5.89 11.30 -18.08
C PRO A 349 5.08 12.60 -17.92
N ASP A 350 5.31 13.55 -18.82
CA ASP A 350 4.59 14.82 -18.98
C ASP A 350 4.80 15.85 -17.86
N VAL A 351 4.97 15.41 -16.61
CA VAL A 351 5.04 16.26 -15.42
C VAL A 351 6.45 16.46 -14.88
N GLY A 352 7.40 15.60 -15.26
CA GLY A 352 8.78 15.62 -14.76
C GLY A 352 8.90 15.18 -13.30
N GLY A 353 10.05 15.49 -12.68
CA GLY A 353 10.37 15.01 -11.32
C GLY A 353 10.90 13.59 -11.33
N LYS A 354 11.97 13.31 -10.58
CA LYS A 354 12.64 12.01 -10.62
C LYS A 354 11.77 10.95 -9.96
N VAL A 355 11.69 9.77 -10.57
CA VAL A 355 10.88 8.64 -10.07
C VAL A 355 11.34 8.16 -8.68
N LEU A 356 12.66 8.12 -8.47
CA LEU A 356 13.27 7.77 -7.18
C LEU A 356 13.59 9.00 -6.31
N GLY A 357 13.02 10.15 -6.65
CA GLY A 357 13.18 11.38 -5.89
C GLY A 357 14.61 11.92 -5.83
N SER A 358 14.80 12.87 -4.93
CA SER A 358 16.10 13.41 -4.58
C SER A 358 16.07 14.00 -3.18
N HIS A 359 17.11 13.70 -2.40
CA HIS A 359 17.30 14.27 -1.06
C HIS A 359 17.57 15.78 -1.12
N SER A 360 17.10 16.49 -0.10
CA SER A 360 17.13 17.94 0.10
C SER A 360 17.43 18.26 1.58
N SER A 361 17.52 19.55 1.91
CA SER A 361 17.79 20.00 3.28
C SER A 361 16.54 20.10 4.18
N LEU A 362 15.40 19.59 3.72
CA LEU A 362 14.15 19.64 4.49
C LEU A 362 14.24 18.77 5.75
N PRO A 363 13.67 19.21 6.88
CA PRO A 363 13.59 18.37 8.07
C PRO A 363 12.85 17.06 7.80
N ASN A 364 13.48 15.93 8.09
CA ASN A 364 12.92 14.59 7.84
C ASN A 364 11.52 14.40 8.45
N ALA A 365 11.25 15.00 9.61
CA ALA A 365 9.95 14.90 10.28
C ALA A 365 8.77 15.45 9.46
N LEU A 366 9.02 16.31 8.46
CA LEU A 366 7.97 16.86 7.59
C LEU A 366 7.61 15.91 6.43
N THR A 367 8.55 15.06 6.03
CA THR A 367 8.48 14.25 4.80
C THR A 367 8.50 12.74 5.04
N THR A 368 8.56 12.31 6.31
CA THR A 368 8.59 10.88 6.75
C THR A 368 7.28 10.34 7.28
#